data_AF-A0A7X8P6Q2-F1
#
_entry.id   AF-A0A7X8P6Q2-F1
#
_cell.length_a   1.000
_cell.length_b   1.000
_cell.length_c   1.000
_cell.angle_alpha   90.00
_cell.angle_beta   90.00
_cell.angle_gamma   90.00
#
_symmetry.space_group_name_H-M   'P 1'
#
loop_
_entity.id
_entity.type
_entity.pdbx_description
1 polymer ?
#
loop_
_entity_poly.entity_id
_entity_poly.type
_entity_poly.pdbx_seq_one_letter_code
_entity_poly.pdbx_strand_id
1 'polypeptide(L)'
;MKKLKRSGARIPLWRVLCLLCAVLLGEIFAKEPVKADSWALPSVSTYTSPDGHTRVIVTPRDLDDQLAYFRDKAEGIEPAGQRESGSRAASAKLERKISGRWVEIWNAELANEIAPVEGIVRNDGAYFVTFDDWHGTGYGPNATVIYGAKGERVAQISLSTIVPKDYIEALPHSVSSIRWRGEGRFSKDGNFAVIPVIIPSADQSATAVQTVDFAVRLTDGTVSPIDPRAWKRAVEVASSARADQLAEARAAKDAFLAPLVGPSANTERAWHNYLREAVARIYGDGDTPSTTVLRSPKQLDYAISEDWVREVLTEPLGNQVALATLSEPNLVKVLAKIVPTLANNSLSRTTVFVAVTDDYWPDVVSVMRPTGANLVQLDPKTPLKQREERIRRRYGSEAASLGQLEQSVFRSAKSWTSIAVFVGICCGLLWSVRRRVRPPS
;
A
#
# COMPACT_ATOMS: atom_id res chain seq x y z
N MET A 1 33.01 -39.69 44.53
CA MET A 1 33.69 -39.32 43.28
C MET A 1 32.86 -39.75 42.07
N LYS A 2 32.10 -38.85 41.44
CA LYS A 2 31.50 -39.03 40.11
C LYS A 2 31.72 -37.74 39.32
N LYS A 3 32.61 -37.78 38.31
CA LYS A 3 32.93 -36.65 37.43
C LYS A 3 31.79 -36.46 36.42
N LEU A 4 31.03 -35.37 36.50
CA LEU A 4 30.15 -34.91 35.41
C LEU A 4 31.02 -34.28 34.31
N LYS A 5 31.04 -34.92 33.13
CA LYS A 5 31.54 -34.32 31.89
C LYS A 5 30.52 -33.29 31.38
N ARG A 6 30.86 -32.00 31.44
CA ARG A 6 30.12 -30.93 30.75
C ARG A 6 30.55 -30.92 29.28
N SER A 7 29.72 -31.50 28.41
CA SER A 7 29.81 -31.32 26.96
C SER A 7 29.21 -29.97 26.59
N GLY A 8 30.03 -28.92 26.50
CA GLY A 8 29.61 -27.64 25.95
C GLY A 8 29.45 -27.76 24.43
N ALA A 9 28.22 -27.93 23.96
CA ALA A 9 27.90 -27.80 22.54
C ALA A 9 28.14 -26.34 22.13
N ARG A 10 29.26 -26.07 21.46
CA ARG A 10 29.54 -24.77 20.84
C ARG A 10 28.58 -24.65 19.65
N ILE A 11 27.57 -23.79 19.79
CA ILE A 11 26.76 -23.36 18.66
C ILE A 11 27.71 -22.61 17.72
N PRO A 12 27.90 -23.06 16.46
CA PRO A 12 28.87 -22.46 15.58
C PRO A 12 28.42 -21.03 15.22
N LEU A 13 29.36 -20.09 15.28
CA LEU A 13 29.14 -18.64 15.18
C LEU A 13 28.32 -18.24 13.93
N TRP A 14 28.43 -19.01 12.84
CA TRP A 14 27.67 -18.80 11.59
C TRP A 14 26.16 -18.96 11.77
N ARG A 15 25.69 -19.83 12.67
CA ARG A 15 24.24 -19.99 12.94
C ARG A 15 23.66 -18.80 13.70
N VAL A 16 24.46 -18.16 14.56
CA VAL A 16 24.07 -16.92 15.26
C VAL A 16 24.09 -15.75 14.28
N LEU A 17 25.05 -15.71 13.35
CA LEU A 17 25.14 -14.70 12.31
C LEU A 17 23.97 -14.78 11.31
N CYS A 18 23.58 -15.99 10.87
CA CYS A 18 22.42 -16.18 9.99
C CYS A 18 21.10 -15.74 10.64
N LEU A 19 20.93 -15.97 11.95
CA LEU A 19 19.75 -15.50 12.69
C LEU A 19 19.73 -13.98 12.86
N LEU A 20 20.89 -13.33 13.07
CA LEU A 20 21.00 -11.87 13.10
C LEU A 20 20.77 -11.22 11.72
N CYS A 21 21.25 -11.83 10.63
CA CYS A 21 20.94 -11.37 9.28
C CYS A 21 19.46 -11.53 8.94
N ALA A 22 18.78 -12.59 9.40
CA ALA A 22 17.34 -12.77 9.20
C ALA A 22 16.49 -11.73 9.96
N VAL A 23 16.93 -11.29 11.15
CA VAL A 23 16.26 -10.22 11.91
C VAL A 23 16.51 -8.84 11.31
N LEU A 24 17.73 -8.57 10.82
CA LEU A 24 18.05 -7.30 10.14
C LEU A 24 17.44 -7.18 8.74
N LEU A 25 17.22 -8.29 8.02
CA LEU A 25 16.47 -8.32 6.76
C LEU A 25 14.97 -8.03 6.95
N GLY A 26 14.42 -8.22 8.15
CA GLY A 26 13.02 -7.93 8.46
C GLY A 26 12.66 -6.44 8.49
N GLU A 27 13.62 -5.56 8.80
CA GLU A 27 13.37 -4.11 8.86
C GLU A 27 13.61 -3.38 7.53
N ILE A 28 14.27 -4.03 6.56
CA ILE A 28 14.69 -3.42 5.28
C ILE A 28 13.54 -3.42 4.25
N PHE A 29 12.45 -4.12 4.52
CA PHE A 29 11.24 -4.12 3.70
C PHE A 29 10.09 -3.35 4.35
N ALA A 30 10.31 -2.08 4.71
CA ALA A 30 9.21 -1.12 4.66
C ALA A 30 8.92 -0.76 3.18
N LYS A 31 8.67 -1.78 2.34
CA LYS A 31 7.60 -1.62 1.34
C LYS A 31 6.41 -1.25 2.22
N GLU A 32 5.72 -0.14 1.97
CA GLU A 32 4.39 0.02 2.56
C GLU A 32 3.73 -1.35 2.39
N PRO A 33 3.45 -2.08 3.49
CA PRO A 33 3.01 -3.46 3.40
C PRO A 33 1.87 -3.38 2.41
N VAL A 34 2.02 -4.07 1.27
CA VAL A 34 0.93 -4.10 0.30
C VAL A 34 -0.22 -4.56 1.16
N LYS A 35 -1.19 -3.67 1.38
CA LYS A 35 -2.36 -3.95 2.21
C LYS A 35 -3.26 -4.86 1.37
N ALA A 36 -2.68 -5.96 0.89
CA ALA A 36 -3.34 -7.01 0.19
C ALA A 36 -4.05 -7.79 1.27
N ASP A 37 -5.37 -7.82 1.17
CA ASP A 37 -6.15 -8.68 2.01
C ASP A 37 -5.88 -10.12 1.57
N SER A 38 -5.74 -11.02 2.55
CA SER A 38 -5.75 -12.45 2.29
C SER A 38 -7.11 -12.98 2.72
N TRP A 39 -7.86 -13.51 1.76
CA TRP A 39 -9.17 -14.12 1.99
C TRP A 39 -9.05 -15.64 1.98
N ALA A 40 -9.00 -16.27 3.15
CA ALA A 40 -9.16 -17.72 3.21
C ALA A 40 -10.51 -18.11 2.59
N LEU A 41 -10.57 -19.28 1.93
CA LEU A 41 -11.84 -19.79 1.40
C LEU A 41 -12.93 -19.76 2.49
N PRO A 42 -14.15 -19.33 2.16
CA PRO A 42 -15.22 -19.24 3.14
C PRO A 42 -15.52 -20.65 3.68
N SER A 43 -15.86 -20.73 4.96
CA SER A 43 -16.21 -22.01 5.60
C SER A 43 -17.53 -21.89 6.35
N VAL A 44 -18.16 -23.04 6.60
CA VAL A 44 -19.41 -23.10 7.37
C VAL A 44 -19.20 -22.45 8.74
N SER A 45 -20.00 -21.42 9.02
CA SER A 45 -19.88 -20.62 10.23
C SER A 45 -21.13 -20.80 11.10
N THR A 46 -20.96 -20.83 12.42
CA THR A 46 -22.10 -20.93 13.36
C THR A 46 -22.09 -19.73 14.29
N TYR A 47 -23.14 -18.92 14.23
CA TYR A 47 -23.37 -17.78 15.11
C TYR A 47 -24.37 -18.19 16.20
N THR A 48 -24.00 -18.05 17.46
CA THR A 48 -24.85 -18.45 18.59
C THR A 48 -25.29 -17.22 19.36
N SER A 49 -26.56 -17.18 19.77
CA SER A 49 -27.09 -16.09 20.58
C SER A 49 -26.38 -16.02 21.95
N PRO A 50 -26.31 -14.84 22.58
CA PRO A 50 -25.72 -14.69 23.91
C PRO A 50 -26.24 -15.65 24.99
N ASP A 51 -27.52 -16.03 24.91
CA ASP A 51 -28.13 -16.99 25.85
C ASP A 51 -27.88 -18.47 25.49
N GLY A 52 -27.26 -18.76 24.34
CA GLY A 52 -26.95 -20.12 23.88
C GLY A 52 -28.17 -20.93 23.42
N HIS A 53 -29.36 -20.33 23.32
CA HIS A 53 -30.60 -21.03 22.97
C HIS A 53 -30.98 -20.94 21.50
N THR A 54 -30.33 -20.07 20.74
CA THR A 54 -30.56 -19.89 19.31
C THR A 54 -29.23 -19.90 18.58
N ARG A 55 -29.17 -20.50 17.40
CA ARG A 55 -27.99 -20.43 16.53
C ARG A 55 -28.38 -20.31 15.06
N VAL A 56 -27.52 -19.69 14.27
CA VAL A 56 -27.59 -19.66 12.82
C VAL A 56 -26.35 -20.33 12.26
N ILE A 57 -26.55 -21.31 11.38
CA ILE A 57 -25.49 -21.99 10.65
C ILE A 57 -25.50 -21.42 9.23
N VAL A 58 -24.43 -20.75 8.85
CA VAL A 58 -24.24 -20.19 7.50
C VAL A 58 -23.38 -21.15 6.69
N THR A 59 -23.90 -21.58 5.55
CA THR A 59 -23.20 -22.38 4.56
C THR A 59 -22.83 -21.48 3.38
N PRO A 60 -21.54 -21.26 3.10
CA PRO A 60 -21.12 -20.47 1.96
C PRO A 60 -21.58 -21.05 0.63
N ARG A 61 -21.59 -20.20 -0.42
CA ARG A 61 -21.59 -20.66 -1.81
C ARG A 61 -20.36 -21.51 -2.06
N ASP A 62 -20.51 -22.57 -2.84
CA ASP A 62 -19.38 -23.41 -3.23
C ASP A 62 -18.51 -22.68 -4.27
N LEU A 63 -17.25 -22.47 -3.91
CA LEU A 63 -16.22 -21.96 -4.79
C LEU A 63 -15.26 -23.08 -5.18
N ASP A 64 -14.76 -23.05 -6.41
CA ASP A 64 -13.71 -23.98 -6.84
C ASP A 64 -12.40 -23.67 -6.09
N ASP A 65 -11.88 -22.45 -6.28
CA ASP A 65 -10.83 -21.85 -5.48
C ASP A 65 -10.91 -20.31 -5.46
N GLN A 66 -10.08 -19.68 -4.63
CA GLN A 66 -10.04 -18.23 -4.45
C GLN A 66 -9.53 -17.48 -5.70
N LEU A 67 -8.55 -18.04 -6.39
CA LEU A 67 -7.94 -17.40 -7.56
C LEU A 67 -8.88 -17.43 -8.76
N ALA A 68 -9.60 -18.53 -8.95
CA ALA A 68 -10.67 -18.66 -9.95
C ALA A 68 -11.73 -17.57 -9.74
N TYR A 69 -12.18 -17.36 -8.50
CA TYR A 69 -13.12 -16.29 -8.17
C TYR A 69 -12.64 -14.90 -8.64
N PHE A 70 -11.42 -14.51 -8.26
CA PHE A 70 -10.91 -13.18 -8.63
C PHE A 70 -10.60 -13.04 -10.11
N ARG A 71 -10.17 -14.13 -10.78
CA ARG A 71 -9.97 -14.15 -12.23
C ARG A 71 -11.28 -13.92 -12.96
N ASP A 72 -12.32 -14.69 -12.60
CA ASP A 72 -13.64 -14.58 -13.22
C ASP A 72 -14.22 -13.18 -13.02
N LYS A 73 -14.09 -12.58 -11.82
CA LYS A 73 -14.50 -11.18 -11.58
C LYS A 73 -13.73 -10.19 -12.45
N ALA A 74 -12.42 -10.38 -12.65
CA ALA A 74 -11.62 -9.52 -13.52
C ALA A 74 -12.01 -9.68 -15.01
N GLU A 75 -12.48 -10.86 -15.40
CA GLU A 75 -12.93 -11.19 -16.75
C GLU A 75 -14.43 -10.91 -16.98
N GLY A 76 -15.19 -10.55 -15.93
CA GLY A 76 -16.62 -10.28 -15.99
C GLY A 76 -17.49 -11.54 -16.13
N ILE A 77 -16.99 -12.69 -15.67
CA ILE A 77 -17.68 -13.98 -15.72
C ILE A 77 -18.50 -14.17 -14.43
N GLU A 78 -19.78 -14.54 -14.57
CA GLU A 78 -20.68 -14.81 -13.44
C GLU A 78 -21.41 -16.15 -13.60
N PRO A 79 -21.65 -16.90 -12.50
CA PRO A 79 -21.19 -16.63 -11.13
C PRO A 79 -19.69 -16.93 -10.96
N ALA A 80 -18.92 -15.93 -10.51
CA ALA A 80 -17.46 -16.02 -10.45
C ALA A 80 -16.96 -17.17 -9.55
N GLY A 81 -16.01 -17.97 -10.04
CA GLY A 81 -15.39 -19.08 -9.29
C GLY A 81 -16.36 -20.20 -8.88
N GLN A 82 -17.55 -20.28 -9.49
CA GLN A 82 -18.58 -21.26 -9.15
C GLN A 82 -18.12 -22.69 -9.42
N ARG A 83 -18.24 -23.57 -8.43
CA ARG A 83 -18.05 -25.02 -8.62
C ARG A 83 -19.24 -25.61 -9.39
N GLU A 84 -18.97 -26.45 -10.39
CA GLU A 84 -19.96 -27.00 -11.34
C GLU A 84 -21.18 -27.67 -10.67
N SER A 85 -20.94 -28.48 -9.63
CA SER A 85 -21.97 -29.20 -8.87
C SER A 85 -22.30 -28.57 -7.51
N GLY A 86 -21.76 -27.38 -7.24
CA GLY A 86 -21.88 -26.72 -5.95
C GLY A 86 -23.15 -25.89 -5.80
N SER A 87 -23.48 -25.54 -4.55
CA SER A 87 -24.48 -24.53 -4.25
C SER A 87 -24.12 -23.21 -4.94
N ARG A 88 -25.12 -22.55 -5.53
CA ARG A 88 -24.97 -21.27 -6.25
C ARG A 88 -25.22 -20.04 -5.39
N ALA A 89 -25.64 -20.23 -4.15
CA ALA A 89 -25.87 -19.16 -3.20
C ALA A 89 -25.38 -19.58 -1.81
N ALA A 90 -25.01 -18.57 -1.01
CA ALA A 90 -24.87 -18.74 0.41
C ALA A 90 -26.26 -19.00 1.04
N SER A 91 -26.32 -19.83 2.07
CA SER A 91 -27.55 -20.10 2.81
C SER A 91 -27.33 -20.00 4.31
N ALA A 92 -28.42 -19.77 5.03
CA ALA A 92 -28.45 -19.77 6.48
C ALA A 92 -29.58 -20.65 6.99
N LYS A 93 -29.30 -21.40 8.05
CA LYS A 93 -30.27 -22.19 8.80
C LYS A 93 -30.31 -21.72 10.24
N LEU A 94 -31.48 -21.30 10.71
CA LEU A 94 -31.70 -20.97 12.11
C LEU A 94 -32.25 -22.18 12.86
N GLU A 95 -31.66 -22.45 14.02
CA GLU A 95 -32.07 -23.51 14.93
C GLU A 95 -32.28 -22.95 16.34
N ARG A 96 -33.29 -23.47 17.03
CA ARG A 96 -33.57 -23.16 18.43
C ARG A 96 -33.46 -24.40 19.29
N LYS A 97 -32.97 -24.24 20.51
CA LYS A 97 -32.86 -25.30 21.49
C LYS A 97 -34.21 -25.51 22.20
N ILE A 98 -34.91 -26.60 21.87
CA ILE A 98 -36.19 -26.99 22.44
C ILE A 98 -36.00 -28.34 23.15
N SER A 99 -36.27 -28.39 24.46
CA SER A 99 -36.08 -29.60 25.29
C SER A 99 -34.70 -30.23 25.13
N GLY A 100 -33.65 -29.39 25.06
CA GLY A 100 -32.26 -29.81 24.91
C GLY A 100 -31.84 -30.21 23.49
N ARG A 101 -32.75 -30.22 22.51
CA ARG A 101 -32.45 -30.56 21.11
C ARG A 101 -32.51 -29.33 20.22
N TRP A 102 -31.66 -29.28 19.20
CA TRP A 102 -31.74 -28.26 18.16
C TRP A 102 -32.87 -28.60 17.20
N VAL A 103 -33.78 -27.65 17.00
CA VAL A 103 -34.91 -27.74 16.09
C VAL A 103 -34.76 -26.63 15.06
N GLU A 104 -34.81 -27.01 13.78
CA GLU A 104 -34.81 -26.06 12.67
C GLU A 104 -36.06 -25.18 12.71
N ILE A 105 -35.87 -23.88 12.60
CA ILE A 105 -36.96 -22.89 12.54
C ILE A 105 -37.15 -22.40 11.12
N TRP A 106 -36.06 -22.11 10.41
CA TRP A 106 -36.07 -21.76 8.99
C TRP A 106 -34.72 -22.04 8.34
N ASN A 107 -34.74 -22.14 7.00
CA ASN A 107 -33.58 -22.23 6.13
C ASN A 107 -33.84 -21.34 4.90
N ALA A 108 -32.91 -20.44 4.58
CA ALA A 108 -33.07 -19.43 3.53
C ALA A 108 -31.75 -19.10 2.83
N GLU A 109 -31.84 -18.64 1.58
CA GLU A 109 -30.70 -18.05 0.86
C GLU A 109 -30.35 -16.67 1.44
N LEU A 110 -29.05 -16.36 1.49
CA LEU A 110 -28.55 -15.06 1.92
C LEU A 110 -28.34 -14.13 0.73
N ALA A 111 -28.45 -12.81 0.98
CA ALA A 111 -28.11 -11.77 0.02
C ALA A 111 -26.59 -11.64 -0.22
N ASN A 112 -25.78 -12.16 0.70
CA ASN A 112 -24.34 -12.21 0.56
C ASN A 112 -23.96 -13.23 -0.52
N GLU A 113 -23.21 -12.83 -1.55
CA GLU A 113 -22.95 -13.67 -2.75
C GLU A 113 -22.29 -15.00 -2.37
N ILE A 114 -21.28 -14.93 -1.49
CA ILE A 114 -20.43 -16.06 -1.10
C ILE A 114 -20.71 -16.48 0.33
N ALA A 115 -20.55 -15.56 1.26
CA ALA A 115 -20.81 -15.68 2.68
C ALA A 115 -20.70 -14.27 3.27
N PRO A 116 -21.32 -14.00 4.42
CA PRO A 116 -21.01 -12.81 5.18
C PRO A 116 -19.63 -12.93 5.86
N VAL A 117 -19.00 -11.80 6.18
CA VAL A 117 -17.78 -11.80 7.03
C VAL A 117 -18.17 -12.14 8.47
N GLU A 118 -19.28 -11.58 8.95
CA GLU A 118 -19.75 -11.74 10.32
C GLU A 118 -21.28 -11.77 10.37
N GLY A 119 -21.84 -12.34 11.44
CA GLY A 119 -23.25 -12.25 11.74
C GLY A 119 -23.55 -12.31 13.22
N ILE A 120 -24.72 -11.78 13.60
CA ILE A 120 -25.26 -11.83 14.96
C ILE A 120 -26.71 -12.32 14.92
N VAL A 121 -27.10 -13.12 15.91
CA VAL A 121 -28.47 -13.64 16.03
C VAL A 121 -29.08 -13.23 17.37
N ARG A 122 -30.33 -12.77 17.35
CA ARG A 122 -31.06 -12.36 18.55
C ARG A 122 -31.44 -13.58 19.38
N ASN A 123 -31.49 -13.44 20.71
CA ASN A 123 -31.81 -14.54 21.64
C ASN A 123 -33.08 -15.31 21.28
N ASP A 124 -34.13 -14.61 20.83
CA ASP A 124 -35.40 -15.20 20.43
C ASP A 124 -35.43 -15.76 19.01
N GLY A 125 -34.37 -15.57 18.22
CA GLY A 125 -34.26 -15.98 16.83
C GLY A 125 -35.12 -15.19 15.85
N ALA A 126 -35.72 -14.09 16.27
CA ALA A 126 -36.58 -13.28 15.41
C ALA A 126 -35.80 -12.44 14.40
N TYR A 127 -34.51 -12.19 14.66
CA TYR A 127 -33.63 -11.50 13.72
C TYR A 127 -32.25 -12.15 13.66
N PHE A 128 -31.74 -12.20 12.43
CA PHE A 128 -30.34 -12.48 12.10
C PHE A 128 -29.82 -11.30 11.28
N VAL A 129 -28.64 -10.79 11.64
CA VAL A 129 -28.01 -9.66 10.94
C VAL A 129 -26.64 -10.12 10.45
N THR A 130 -26.35 -9.90 9.17
CA THR A 130 -25.02 -10.12 8.60
C THR A 130 -24.33 -8.81 8.31
N PHE A 131 -23.00 -8.87 8.31
CA PHE A 131 -22.14 -7.72 8.03
C PHE A 131 -21.09 -8.09 7.00
N ASP A 132 -21.03 -7.27 5.95
CA ASP A 132 -20.08 -7.34 4.85
C ASP A 132 -20.15 -8.63 4.04
N ASP A 133 -19.73 -8.58 2.78
CA ASP A 133 -19.49 -9.76 1.96
C ASP A 133 -18.10 -10.34 2.24
N TRP A 134 -17.94 -11.66 2.12
CA TRP A 134 -16.68 -12.39 2.34
C TRP A 134 -15.47 -11.78 1.63
N HIS A 135 -15.67 -11.04 0.56
CA HIS A 135 -14.67 -10.17 -0.03
C HIS A 135 -15.29 -8.79 -0.24
N GLY A 136 -14.46 -7.74 -0.30
CA GLY A 136 -14.97 -6.40 -0.52
C GLY A 136 -15.64 -5.79 0.70
N THR A 137 -15.12 -6.00 1.92
CA THR A 137 -15.64 -5.38 3.15
C THR A 137 -15.86 -3.88 2.97
N GLY A 138 -17.05 -3.40 3.34
CA GLY A 138 -17.49 -2.01 3.19
C GLY A 138 -17.85 -1.58 1.76
N TYR A 139 -17.71 -2.46 0.76
CA TYR A 139 -18.17 -2.23 -0.60
C TYR A 139 -19.53 -2.91 -0.86
N GLY A 140 -20.22 -2.45 -1.90
CA GLY A 140 -21.49 -3.04 -2.35
C GLY A 140 -22.68 -2.74 -1.42
N PRO A 141 -23.81 -3.42 -1.66
CA PRO A 141 -25.06 -3.18 -0.95
C PRO A 141 -25.17 -3.94 0.38
N ASN A 142 -24.24 -4.84 0.71
CA ASN A 142 -24.33 -5.78 1.82
C ASN A 142 -23.45 -5.40 3.02
N ALA A 143 -23.20 -4.11 3.27
CA ALA A 143 -22.50 -3.69 4.47
C ALA A 143 -23.27 -4.13 5.73
N THR A 144 -24.60 -4.11 5.68
CA THR A 144 -25.47 -4.74 6.68
C THR A 144 -26.72 -5.32 6.02
N VAL A 145 -27.06 -6.57 6.35
CA VAL A 145 -28.30 -7.21 5.88
C VAL A 145 -29.08 -7.74 7.07
N ILE A 146 -30.39 -7.49 7.11
CA ILE A 146 -31.28 -7.91 8.20
C ILE A 146 -32.24 -8.97 7.66
N TYR A 147 -32.31 -10.09 8.37
CA TYR A 147 -33.23 -11.19 8.11
C TYR A 147 -34.21 -11.33 9.27
N GLY A 148 -35.48 -11.55 8.94
CA GLY A 148 -36.57 -11.71 9.89
C GLY A 148 -36.72 -13.15 10.39
N ALA A 149 -37.83 -13.38 11.10
CA ALA A 149 -38.06 -14.61 11.85
C ALA A 149 -38.32 -15.85 10.97
N LYS A 150 -38.51 -15.68 9.67
CA LYS A 150 -38.69 -16.77 8.69
C LYS A 150 -37.57 -16.80 7.65
N GLY A 151 -36.48 -16.06 7.88
CA GLY A 151 -35.37 -15.93 6.93
C GLY A 151 -35.63 -14.93 5.80
N GLU A 152 -36.73 -14.20 5.82
CA GLU A 152 -37.03 -13.14 4.85
C GLU A 152 -36.09 -11.95 5.03
N ARG A 153 -35.60 -11.37 3.93
CA ARG A 153 -34.78 -10.16 3.98
C ARG A 153 -35.64 -8.94 4.30
N VAL A 154 -35.40 -8.33 5.47
CA VAL A 154 -36.08 -7.12 5.94
C VAL A 154 -35.42 -5.87 5.37
N ALA A 155 -34.09 -5.82 5.37
CA ALA A 155 -33.33 -4.67 4.88
C ALA A 155 -31.96 -5.08 4.34
N GLN A 156 -31.44 -4.27 3.42
CA GLN A 156 -30.12 -4.40 2.82
C GLN A 156 -29.52 -2.99 2.71
N ILE A 157 -28.39 -2.77 3.36
CA ILE A 157 -27.87 -1.44 3.67
C ILE A 157 -26.41 -1.36 3.20
N SER A 158 -26.14 -0.39 2.33
CA SER A 158 -24.79 -0.05 1.89
C SER A 158 -24.07 0.84 2.92
N LEU A 159 -22.75 0.86 2.90
CA LEU A 159 -21.97 1.75 3.77
C LEU A 159 -22.32 3.23 3.52
N SER A 160 -22.60 3.61 2.28
CA SER A 160 -23.01 4.97 1.89
C SER A 160 -24.37 5.42 2.44
N THR A 161 -25.18 4.46 2.91
CA THR A 161 -26.44 4.74 3.63
C THR A 161 -26.18 5.04 5.11
N ILE A 162 -25.07 4.56 5.66
CA ILE A 162 -24.70 4.72 7.07
C ILE A 162 -23.90 6.01 7.26
N VAL A 163 -22.92 6.26 6.40
CA VAL A 163 -21.99 7.40 6.48
C VAL A 163 -21.79 8.07 5.12
N PRO A 164 -21.51 9.38 5.07
CA PRO A 164 -21.32 10.11 3.82
C PRO A 164 -20.02 9.69 3.12
N LYS A 165 -19.95 9.92 1.80
CA LYS A 165 -18.82 9.53 0.95
C LYS A 165 -17.46 10.01 1.47
N ASP A 166 -17.33 11.27 1.87
CA ASP A 166 -16.05 11.82 2.35
C ASP A 166 -15.57 11.15 3.64
N TYR A 167 -16.50 10.68 4.47
CA TYR A 167 -16.18 9.89 5.65
C TYR A 167 -15.68 8.50 5.26
N ILE A 168 -16.32 7.88 4.26
CA ILE A 168 -15.86 6.61 3.70
C ILE A 168 -14.44 6.76 3.16
N GLU A 169 -14.17 7.77 2.34
CA GLU A 169 -12.83 8.00 1.77
C GLU A 169 -11.74 8.27 2.81
N ALA A 170 -12.13 8.67 4.03
CA ALA A 170 -11.21 8.89 5.14
C ALA A 170 -10.91 7.61 5.94
N LEU A 171 -11.75 6.58 5.86
CA LEU A 171 -11.60 5.36 6.65
C LEU A 171 -10.28 4.63 6.32
N PRO A 172 -9.79 3.78 7.23
CA PRO A 172 -8.63 2.94 6.93
C PRO A 172 -8.96 1.91 5.84
N HIS A 173 -8.28 2.00 4.71
CA HIS A 173 -8.48 1.10 3.56
C HIS A 173 -7.27 0.21 3.32
N SER A 174 -7.56 -0.97 2.77
CA SER A 174 -6.62 -1.86 2.11
C SER A 174 -6.88 -1.82 0.60
N VAL A 175 -6.25 -2.71 -0.18
CA VAL A 175 -6.47 -2.80 -1.63
C VAL A 175 -7.92 -3.20 -1.95
N SER A 176 -8.55 -4.02 -1.11
CA SER A 176 -9.88 -4.59 -1.38
C SER A 176 -10.88 -4.46 -0.23
N SER A 177 -10.54 -3.75 0.86
CA SER A 177 -11.41 -3.60 2.01
C SER A 177 -11.41 -2.19 2.59
N ILE A 178 -12.55 -1.82 3.14
CA ILE A 178 -12.72 -0.65 4.00
C ILE A 178 -12.91 -1.17 5.42
N ARG A 179 -11.99 -0.84 6.34
CA ARG A 179 -12.18 -1.15 7.75
C ARG A 179 -13.08 -0.09 8.38
N TRP A 180 -14.39 -0.33 8.37
CA TRP A 180 -15.39 0.68 8.71
C TRP A 180 -16.09 0.50 10.06
N ARG A 181 -16.03 -0.68 10.68
CA ARG A 181 -16.76 -0.98 11.92
C ARG A 181 -15.97 -1.83 12.92
N GLY A 182 -16.43 -1.82 14.16
CA GLY A 182 -16.16 -2.84 15.18
C GLY A 182 -17.22 -3.96 15.18
N GLU A 183 -17.24 -4.75 16.25
CA GLU A 183 -18.19 -5.85 16.44
C GLU A 183 -19.63 -5.36 16.60
N GLY A 184 -20.54 -5.95 15.82
CA GLY A 184 -21.97 -5.63 15.89
C GLY A 184 -22.64 -6.22 17.12
N ARG A 185 -23.70 -5.59 17.61
CA ARG A 185 -24.49 -6.11 18.76
C ARG A 185 -25.94 -5.73 18.66
N PHE A 186 -26.82 -6.43 19.36
CA PHE A 186 -28.20 -5.96 19.54
C PHE A 186 -28.30 -4.93 20.67
N SER A 187 -29.20 -3.96 20.54
CA SER A 187 -29.59 -3.09 21.64
C SER A 187 -30.25 -3.89 22.77
N LYS A 188 -30.24 -3.35 24.00
CA LYS A 188 -30.81 -4.02 25.18
C LYS A 188 -32.31 -4.30 25.05
N ASP A 189 -33.03 -3.44 24.36
CA ASP A 189 -34.47 -3.59 24.07
C ASP A 189 -34.74 -4.50 22.85
N GLY A 190 -33.68 -4.96 22.16
CA GLY A 190 -33.76 -5.86 21.03
C GLY A 190 -34.31 -5.24 19.75
N ASN A 191 -34.53 -3.93 19.68
CA ASN A 191 -35.15 -3.26 18.54
C ASN A 191 -34.15 -2.80 17.47
N PHE A 192 -32.87 -2.76 17.80
CA PHE A 192 -31.81 -2.26 16.91
C PHE A 192 -30.64 -3.23 16.83
N ALA A 193 -30.02 -3.30 15.65
CA ALA A 193 -28.63 -3.67 15.53
C ALA A 193 -27.79 -2.40 15.74
N VAL A 194 -26.84 -2.46 16.67
CA VAL A 194 -25.90 -1.39 16.98
C VAL A 194 -24.57 -1.70 16.32
N ILE A 195 -24.10 -0.77 15.49
CA ILE A 195 -22.87 -0.88 14.72
C ILE A 195 -21.90 0.20 15.22
N PRO A 196 -20.77 -0.18 15.86
CA PRO A 196 -19.73 0.78 16.20
C PRO A 196 -18.97 1.16 14.93
N VAL A 197 -19.26 2.31 14.34
CA VAL A 197 -18.58 2.80 13.14
C VAL A 197 -17.26 3.45 13.54
N ILE A 198 -16.17 3.09 12.86
CA ILE A 198 -14.83 3.60 13.13
C ILE A 198 -14.75 5.10 12.87
N ILE A 199 -14.07 5.84 13.76
CA ILE A 199 -13.70 7.24 13.55
C ILE A 199 -12.34 7.28 12.83
N PRO A 200 -12.27 7.81 11.59
CA PRO A 200 -11.00 7.97 10.88
C PRO A 200 -9.98 8.74 11.69
N SER A 201 -8.71 8.39 11.53
CA SER A 201 -7.57 9.05 12.17
C SER A 201 -6.42 9.15 11.17
N ALA A 202 -5.66 10.25 11.22
CA ALA A 202 -4.43 10.39 10.47
C ALA A 202 -3.39 9.35 10.92
N ASP A 203 -3.35 9.06 12.23
CA ASP A 203 -2.53 7.98 12.77
C ASP A 203 -3.30 6.65 12.71
N GLN A 204 -3.09 5.91 11.64
CA GLN A 204 -3.64 4.56 11.46
C GLN A 204 -2.93 3.49 12.31
N SER A 205 -1.84 3.85 13.01
CA SER A 205 -1.08 2.94 13.89
C SER A 205 -1.55 2.96 15.34
N ALA A 206 -2.49 3.84 15.67
CA ALA A 206 -3.04 3.97 17.02
C ALA A 206 -3.58 2.63 17.55
N THR A 207 -3.18 2.27 18.76
CA THR A 207 -3.51 0.99 19.41
C THR A 207 -4.99 0.85 19.79
N ALA A 208 -5.72 1.97 19.92
CA ALA A 208 -7.14 1.97 20.24
C ALA A 208 -7.95 2.62 19.12
N VAL A 209 -8.78 1.80 18.44
CA VAL A 209 -9.70 2.28 17.40
C VAL A 209 -10.90 2.94 18.07
N GLN A 210 -11.09 4.23 17.84
CA GLN A 210 -12.28 4.95 18.31
C GLN A 210 -13.48 4.66 17.41
N THR A 211 -14.66 4.61 18.00
CA THR A 211 -15.91 4.35 17.27
C THR A 211 -17.04 5.26 17.72
N VAL A 212 -18.05 5.40 16.87
CA VAL A 212 -19.33 6.03 17.16
C VAL A 212 -20.45 5.05 16.80
N ASP A 213 -21.38 4.83 17.73
CA ASP A 213 -22.43 3.85 17.53
C ASP A 213 -23.55 4.39 16.63
N PHE A 214 -23.91 3.58 15.63
CA PHE A 214 -25.12 3.74 14.81
C PHE A 214 -26.13 2.66 15.18
N ALA A 215 -27.39 3.05 15.29
CA ALA A 215 -28.52 2.15 15.45
C ALA A 215 -29.18 1.91 14.08
N VAL A 216 -29.36 0.65 13.74
CA VAL A 216 -30.13 0.18 12.59
C VAL A 216 -31.40 -0.49 13.11
N ARG A 217 -32.56 0.09 12.80
CA ARG A 217 -33.85 -0.44 13.25
C ARG A 217 -34.14 -1.79 12.55
N LEU A 218 -34.43 -2.83 13.34
CA LEU A 218 -34.58 -4.18 12.79
C LEU A 218 -35.84 -4.37 11.94
N THR A 219 -36.84 -3.52 12.06
CA THR A 219 -38.12 -3.65 11.34
C THR A 219 -38.09 -3.13 9.90
N ASP A 220 -37.20 -2.19 9.59
CA ASP A 220 -37.17 -1.50 8.29
C ASP A 220 -35.77 -1.11 7.82
N GLY A 221 -34.73 -1.32 8.63
CA GLY A 221 -33.35 -0.96 8.29
C GLY A 221 -33.02 0.53 8.43
N THR A 222 -33.90 1.34 9.02
CA THR A 222 -33.63 2.78 9.20
C THR A 222 -32.38 2.97 10.06
N VAL A 223 -31.45 3.79 9.56
CA VAL A 223 -30.15 4.05 10.20
C VAL A 223 -30.13 5.42 10.87
N SER A 224 -29.62 5.50 12.09
CA SER A 224 -29.37 6.77 12.78
C SER A 224 -28.22 6.68 13.79
N PRO A 225 -27.42 7.73 13.99
CA PRO A 225 -26.43 7.74 15.06
C PRO A 225 -27.12 7.73 16.43
N ILE A 226 -26.60 6.94 17.38
CA ILE A 226 -27.15 6.88 18.74
C ILE A 226 -26.91 8.20 19.49
N ASP A 227 -25.72 8.77 19.33
CA ASP A 227 -25.36 10.10 19.85
C ASP A 227 -25.07 11.06 18.68
N PRO A 228 -26.02 11.92 18.29
CA PRO A 228 -25.82 12.90 17.22
C PRO A 228 -24.66 13.88 17.49
N ARG A 229 -24.34 14.17 18.75
CA ARG A 229 -23.21 15.05 19.10
C ARG A 229 -21.88 14.33 18.92
N ALA A 230 -21.80 13.05 19.32
CA ALA A 230 -20.63 12.23 19.03
C ALA A 230 -20.42 12.06 17.53
N TRP A 231 -21.50 11.84 16.77
CA TRP A 231 -21.43 11.76 15.32
C TRP A 231 -20.91 13.05 14.67
N LYS A 232 -21.42 14.22 15.09
CA LYS A 232 -20.90 15.51 14.59
C LYS A 232 -19.39 15.65 14.80
N ARG A 233 -18.89 15.30 16.01
CA ARG A 233 -17.45 15.31 16.29
C ARG A 233 -16.68 14.32 15.41
N ALA A 234 -17.21 13.11 15.20
CA ALA A 234 -16.60 12.11 14.34
C ALA A 234 -16.46 12.63 12.89
N VAL A 235 -17.46 13.34 12.36
CA VAL A 235 -17.40 13.97 11.03
C VAL A 235 -16.32 15.04 10.94
N GLU A 236 -16.16 15.87 11.97
CA GLU A 236 -15.10 16.89 12.03
C GLU A 236 -13.70 16.24 12.02
N VAL A 237 -13.51 15.18 12.83
CA VAL A 237 -12.25 14.41 12.85
C VAL A 237 -11.99 13.73 11.49
N ALA A 238 -13.00 13.11 10.90
CA ALA A 238 -12.87 12.47 9.59
C ALA A 238 -12.47 13.45 8.49
N SER A 239 -13.04 14.66 8.52
CA SER A 239 -12.71 15.73 7.56
C SER A 239 -11.24 16.15 7.68
N SER A 240 -10.72 16.28 8.91
CA SER A 240 -9.29 16.55 9.14
C SER A 240 -8.41 15.41 8.64
N ALA A 241 -8.73 14.17 9.01
CA ALA A 241 -7.98 13.00 8.57
C ALA A 241 -7.96 12.88 7.03
N ARG A 242 -9.07 13.19 6.36
CA ARG A 242 -9.13 13.20 4.89
C ARG A 242 -8.23 14.29 4.29
N ALA A 243 -8.23 15.47 4.87
CA ALA A 243 -7.36 16.56 4.42
C ALA A 243 -5.87 16.17 4.53
N ASP A 244 -5.48 15.52 5.62
CA ASP A 244 -4.12 15.03 5.83
C ASP A 244 -3.74 13.95 4.81
N GLN A 245 -4.63 12.97 4.58
CA GLN A 245 -4.42 11.93 3.57
C GLN A 245 -4.26 12.51 2.16
N LEU A 246 -5.07 13.51 1.80
CA LEU A 246 -4.97 14.19 0.51
C LEU A 246 -3.67 14.98 0.39
N ALA A 247 -3.23 15.64 1.47
CA ALA A 247 -1.96 16.35 1.51
C ALA A 247 -0.77 15.40 1.36
N GLU A 248 -0.80 14.25 2.05
CA GLU A 248 0.22 13.21 1.95
C GLU A 248 0.25 12.59 0.54
N ALA A 249 -0.92 12.23 -0.02
CA ALA A 249 -1.01 11.70 -1.38
C ALA A 249 -0.48 12.69 -2.42
N ARG A 250 -0.75 13.99 -2.24
CA ARG A 250 -0.20 15.05 -3.09
C ARG A 250 1.32 15.15 -2.92
N ALA A 251 1.85 15.15 -1.70
CA ALA A 251 3.28 15.20 -1.45
C ALA A 251 4.00 13.97 -2.04
N ALA A 252 3.43 12.78 -1.91
CA ALA A 252 3.96 11.56 -2.51
C ALA A 252 3.93 11.61 -4.04
N LYS A 253 2.87 12.17 -4.63
CA LYS A 253 2.79 12.42 -6.08
C LYS A 253 3.86 13.40 -6.53
N ASP A 254 3.98 14.54 -5.86
CA ASP A 254 4.95 15.58 -6.19
C ASP A 254 6.39 15.04 -6.08
N ALA A 255 6.70 14.27 -5.03
CA ALA A 255 7.99 13.61 -4.86
C ALA A 255 8.27 12.56 -5.95
N PHE A 256 7.27 11.78 -6.36
CA PHE A 256 7.42 10.80 -7.44
C PHE A 256 7.70 11.46 -8.80
N LEU A 257 7.08 12.61 -9.06
CA LEU A 257 7.24 13.38 -10.30
C LEU A 257 8.52 14.21 -10.33
N ALA A 258 9.00 14.66 -9.18
CA ALA A 258 10.23 15.44 -9.07
C ALA A 258 11.44 14.69 -9.66
N PRO A 259 12.37 15.39 -10.34
CA PRO A 259 13.64 14.80 -10.75
C PRO A 259 14.38 14.20 -9.55
N LEU A 260 14.87 12.97 -9.69
CA LEU A 260 15.64 12.28 -8.67
C LEU A 260 17.07 12.81 -8.72
N VAL A 261 17.57 13.25 -7.58
CA VAL A 261 18.97 13.61 -7.35
C VAL A 261 19.56 12.69 -6.28
N GLY A 262 20.88 12.72 -6.15
CA GLY A 262 21.58 12.00 -5.07
C GLY A 262 21.00 12.31 -3.69
N PRO A 263 21.07 11.34 -2.76
CA PRO A 263 20.48 11.52 -1.43
C PRO A 263 21.18 12.65 -0.66
N SER A 264 20.39 13.49 0.02
CA SER A 264 20.92 14.56 0.89
C SER A 264 21.62 14.01 2.13
N ALA A 265 21.17 12.86 2.63
CA ALA A 265 21.81 12.14 3.72
C ALA A 265 22.74 11.06 3.17
N ASN A 266 24.03 11.12 3.51
CA ASN A 266 25.02 10.11 3.11
C ASN A 266 24.92 8.86 3.99
N THR A 267 23.82 8.12 3.88
CA THR A 267 23.55 6.88 4.62
C THR A 267 23.28 5.73 3.65
N GLU A 268 23.60 4.51 4.08
CA GLU A 268 23.37 3.29 3.30
C GLU A 268 21.92 3.16 2.82
N ARG A 269 20.95 3.35 3.73
CA ARG A 269 19.52 3.30 3.40
C ARG A 269 19.13 4.30 2.30
N ALA A 270 19.64 5.53 2.39
CA ALA A 270 19.33 6.56 1.41
C ALA A 270 19.91 6.21 0.02
N TRP A 271 21.11 5.65 -0.03
CA TRP A 271 21.72 5.17 -1.28
C TRP A 271 21.01 3.97 -1.88
N HIS A 272 20.59 2.98 -1.08
CA HIS A 272 19.78 1.87 -1.61
C HIS A 272 18.45 2.35 -2.22
N ASN A 273 17.80 3.35 -1.61
CA ASN A 273 16.60 3.95 -2.17
C ASN A 273 16.88 4.70 -3.48
N TYR A 274 17.96 5.48 -3.51
CA TYR A 274 18.40 6.19 -4.72
C TYR A 274 18.69 5.22 -5.86
N LEU A 275 19.49 4.17 -5.64
CA LEU A 275 19.86 3.21 -6.68
C LEU A 275 18.65 2.51 -7.29
N ARG A 276 17.70 2.05 -6.46
CA ARG A 276 16.47 1.41 -6.95
C ARG A 276 15.65 2.36 -7.82
N GLU A 277 15.40 3.58 -7.35
CA GLU A 277 14.60 4.55 -8.10
C GLU A 277 15.32 5.07 -9.34
N ALA A 278 16.65 5.24 -9.29
CA ALA A 278 17.46 5.67 -10.43
C ALA A 278 17.43 4.63 -11.55
N VAL A 279 17.64 3.35 -11.23
CA VAL A 279 17.54 2.26 -12.21
C VAL A 279 16.12 2.17 -12.77
N ALA A 280 15.09 2.28 -11.93
CA ALA A 280 13.70 2.28 -12.37
C ALA A 280 13.37 3.44 -13.33
N ARG A 281 13.99 4.62 -13.15
CA ARG A 281 13.85 5.76 -14.06
C ARG A 281 14.58 5.56 -15.39
N ILE A 282 15.65 4.78 -15.43
CA ILE A 282 16.40 4.52 -16.67
C ILE A 282 15.81 3.33 -17.43
N TYR A 283 15.50 2.22 -16.75
CA TYR A 283 15.12 0.94 -17.38
C TYR A 283 13.67 0.51 -17.13
N GLY A 284 12.94 1.16 -16.22
CA GLY A 284 11.57 0.78 -15.85
C GLY A 284 11.50 -0.15 -14.64
N ASP A 285 10.30 -0.55 -14.24
CA ASP A 285 10.06 -1.36 -13.03
C ASP A 285 10.11 -2.89 -13.28
N GLY A 286 10.59 -3.34 -14.45
CA GLY A 286 10.53 -4.74 -14.87
C GLY A 286 11.50 -5.68 -14.15
N ASP A 287 12.72 -5.19 -13.87
CA ASP A 287 13.74 -5.91 -13.12
C ASP A 287 14.25 -5.02 -11.99
N THR A 288 14.26 -5.54 -10.75
CA THR A 288 14.84 -4.82 -9.62
C THR A 288 16.33 -5.13 -9.56
N PRO A 289 17.24 -4.14 -9.63
CA PRO A 289 18.67 -4.39 -9.56
C PRO A 289 19.04 -4.92 -8.18
N SER A 290 20.07 -5.78 -8.11
CA SER A 290 20.76 -6.01 -6.85
C SER A 290 21.51 -4.74 -6.47
N THR A 291 21.17 -4.13 -5.34
CA THR A 291 21.80 -2.89 -4.88
C THR A 291 22.82 -3.16 -3.79
N THR A 292 24.03 -2.62 -3.92
CA THR A 292 25.10 -2.73 -2.92
C THR A 292 25.69 -1.36 -2.63
N VAL A 293 25.87 -1.03 -1.35
CA VAL A 293 26.50 0.22 -0.92
C VAL A 293 27.79 -0.08 -0.19
N LEU A 294 28.90 0.41 -0.73
CA LEU A 294 30.20 0.35 -0.06
C LEU A 294 30.23 1.34 1.11
N ARG A 295 30.53 0.84 2.30
CA ARG A 295 30.61 1.67 3.51
C ARG A 295 31.87 2.53 3.52
N SER A 296 31.91 3.49 4.45
CA SER A 296 33.10 4.30 4.65
C SER A 296 34.22 3.45 5.28
N PRO A 297 35.50 3.62 4.88
CA PRO A 297 36.65 2.91 5.48
C PRO A 297 36.79 3.08 7.00
N LYS A 298 36.13 4.10 7.57
CA LYS A 298 36.16 4.40 9.00
C LYS A 298 35.12 3.60 9.81
N GLN A 299 34.20 2.89 9.16
CA GLN A 299 33.17 2.10 9.83
C GLN A 299 33.69 0.71 10.21
N LEU A 300 33.25 0.19 11.37
CA LEU A 300 33.74 -1.08 11.93
C LEU A 300 33.48 -2.28 11.02
N ASP A 301 32.41 -2.23 10.25
CA ASP A 301 31.92 -3.26 9.33
C ASP A 301 32.24 -2.95 7.87
N TYR A 302 33.24 -2.09 7.61
CA TYR A 302 33.70 -1.75 6.28
C TYR A 302 34.14 -2.98 5.47
N ALA A 303 34.94 -3.88 6.08
CA ALA A 303 35.43 -5.09 5.41
C ALA A 303 34.27 -5.98 4.90
N ILE A 304 33.18 -6.05 5.67
CA ILE A 304 31.97 -6.78 5.26
C ILE A 304 31.36 -6.15 4.00
N SER A 305 31.34 -4.82 3.90
CA SER A 305 30.84 -4.16 2.70
C SER A 305 31.75 -4.31 1.47
N GLU A 306 33.07 -4.50 1.65
CA GLU A 306 33.94 -4.89 0.53
C GLU A 306 33.56 -6.29 0.00
N ASP A 307 33.24 -7.21 0.91
CA ASP A 307 32.83 -8.57 0.55
C ASP A 307 31.49 -8.56 -0.21
N TRP A 308 30.54 -7.70 0.15
CA TRP A 308 29.31 -7.51 -0.62
C TRP A 308 29.55 -7.00 -2.04
N VAL A 309 30.49 -6.05 -2.21
CA VAL A 309 30.88 -5.57 -3.56
C VAL A 309 31.53 -6.71 -4.36
N ARG A 310 32.36 -7.54 -3.71
CA ARG A 310 32.97 -8.70 -4.37
C ARG A 310 31.91 -9.71 -4.79
N GLU A 311 31.01 -10.07 -3.88
CA GLU A 311 29.96 -11.04 -4.10
C GLU A 311 29.07 -10.63 -5.28
N VAL A 312 28.56 -9.40 -5.29
CA VAL A 312 27.65 -8.94 -6.36
C VAL A 312 28.33 -8.84 -7.73
N LEU A 313 29.66 -8.69 -7.79
CA LEU A 313 30.44 -8.69 -9.03
C LEU A 313 30.93 -10.08 -9.46
N THR A 314 30.95 -11.05 -8.54
CA THR A 314 31.36 -12.44 -8.84
C THR A 314 30.15 -13.29 -9.21
N GLU A 315 29.05 -13.14 -8.47
CA GLU A 315 27.82 -13.91 -8.59
C GLU A 315 26.61 -12.96 -8.61
N PRO A 316 26.41 -12.18 -9.70
CA PRO A 316 25.32 -11.22 -9.76
C PRO A 316 23.96 -11.93 -9.69
N LEU A 317 23.10 -11.48 -8.78
CA LEU A 317 21.71 -11.90 -8.71
C LEU A 317 20.92 -11.20 -9.84
N GLY A 318 20.99 -11.77 -11.04
CA GLY A 318 20.32 -11.27 -12.25
C GLY A 318 21.24 -10.43 -13.16
N ASN A 319 20.64 -9.76 -14.14
CA ASN A 319 21.38 -9.05 -15.20
C ASN A 319 21.66 -7.57 -14.87
N GLN A 320 21.32 -7.11 -13.66
CA GLN A 320 21.45 -5.72 -13.24
C GLN A 320 22.01 -5.61 -11.82
N VAL A 321 23.12 -4.89 -11.70
CA VAL A 321 23.79 -4.60 -10.42
C VAL A 321 23.89 -3.10 -10.28
N ALA A 322 23.56 -2.55 -9.11
CA ALA A 322 23.67 -1.13 -8.84
C ALA A 322 24.55 -0.90 -7.61
N LEU A 323 25.62 -0.13 -7.78
CA LEU A 323 26.64 0.14 -6.76
C LEU A 323 26.58 1.61 -6.35
N ALA A 324 26.68 1.87 -5.06
CA ALA A 324 26.96 3.19 -4.51
C ALA A 324 28.03 3.08 -3.43
N THR A 325 28.43 4.22 -2.88
CA THR A 325 29.45 4.28 -1.84
C THR A 325 29.24 5.49 -0.95
N LEU A 326 29.62 5.37 0.32
CA LEU A 326 29.72 6.52 1.22
C LEU A 326 31.01 7.32 1.01
N SER A 327 31.92 6.83 0.15
CA SER A 327 33.19 7.46 -0.23
C SER A 327 33.57 7.05 -1.67
N GLU A 328 33.34 7.95 -2.63
CA GLU A 328 33.67 7.76 -4.07
C GLU A 328 35.12 7.35 -4.34
N PRO A 329 36.16 8.04 -3.81
CA PRO A 329 37.54 7.64 -4.05
C PRO A 329 37.86 6.26 -3.48
N ASN A 330 37.11 5.79 -2.47
CA ASN A 330 37.31 4.47 -1.91
C ASN A 330 36.69 3.38 -2.78
N LEU A 331 35.57 3.64 -3.45
CA LEU A 331 34.95 2.66 -4.34
C LEU A 331 35.89 2.29 -5.49
N VAL A 332 36.54 3.28 -6.10
CA VAL A 332 37.53 3.04 -7.16
C VAL A 332 38.65 2.11 -6.68
N LYS A 333 39.17 2.33 -5.45
CA LYS A 333 40.21 1.48 -4.86
C LYS A 333 39.74 0.05 -4.63
N VAL A 334 38.52 -0.11 -4.12
CA VAL A 334 37.92 -1.44 -3.88
C VAL A 334 37.68 -2.18 -5.19
N LEU A 335 37.15 -1.50 -6.21
CA LEU A 335 37.00 -2.08 -7.55
C LEU A 335 38.35 -2.49 -8.14
N ALA A 336 39.38 -1.65 -8.01
CA ALA A 336 40.73 -1.96 -8.51
C ALA A 336 41.36 -3.17 -7.80
N LYS A 337 40.96 -3.45 -6.56
CA LYS A 337 41.35 -4.65 -5.80
C LYS A 337 40.56 -5.89 -6.22
N ILE A 338 39.27 -5.76 -6.52
CA ILE A 338 38.36 -6.88 -6.79
C ILE A 338 38.43 -7.32 -8.26
N VAL A 339 38.34 -6.39 -9.21
CA VAL A 339 38.20 -6.70 -10.64
C VAL A 339 39.31 -7.59 -11.20
N PRO A 340 40.61 -7.43 -10.84
CA PRO A 340 41.66 -8.34 -11.31
C PRO A 340 41.48 -9.81 -10.87
N THR A 341 40.62 -10.07 -9.88
CA THR A 341 40.31 -11.44 -9.42
C THR A 341 39.14 -12.08 -10.19
N LEU A 342 38.44 -11.30 -11.02
CA LEU A 342 37.32 -11.79 -11.83
C LEU A 342 37.85 -12.35 -13.16
N ALA A 343 37.14 -13.35 -13.72
CA ALA A 343 37.45 -13.83 -15.06
C ALA A 343 37.13 -12.76 -16.11
N ASN A 344 37.95 -12.67 -17.16
CA ASN A 344 37.70 -11.75 -18.27
C ASN A 344 36.32 -12.00 -18.88
N ASN A 345 35.58 -10.93 -19.19
CA ASN A 345 34.22 -10.98 -19.74
C ASN A 345 33.16 -11.69 -18.86
N SER A 346 33.44 -11.96 -17.58
CA SER A 346 32.50 -12.63 -16.66
C SER A 346 31.18 -11.88 -16.49
N LEU A 347 31.16 -10.56 -16.71
CA LEU A 347 29.99 -9.70 -16.57
C LEU A 347 29.44 -9.21 -17.92
N SER A 348 29.80 -9.83 -19.03
CA SER A 348 29.40 -9.41 -20.39
C SER A 348 27.89 -9.34 -20.65
N ARG A 349 27.05 -9.95 -19.81
CA ARG A 349 25.59 -9.89 -19.87
C ARG A 349 24.97 -9.04 -18.77
N THR A 350 25.80 -8.43 -17.92
CA THR A 350 25.38 -7.68 -16.75
C THR A 350 25.52 -6.19 -17.02
N THR A 351 24.47 -5.43 -16.73
CA THR A 351 24.56 -3.98 -16.65
C THR A 351 24.90 -3.58 -15.22
N VAL A 352 26.02 -2.86 -15.05
CA VAL A 352 26.47 -2.37 -13.75
C VAL A 352 26.27 -0.86 -13.70
N PHE A 353 25.32 -0.45 -12.89
CA PHE A 353 25.06 0.94 -12.55
C PHE A 353 25.99 1.36 -11.41
N VAL A 354 26.67 2.50 -11.53
CA VAL A 354 27.57 2.97 -10.46
C VAL A 354 27.26 4.43 -10.16
N ALA A 355 26.86 4.69 -8.91
CA ALA A 355 26.62 6.03 -8.40
C ALA A 355 27.94 6.68 -7.96
N VAL A 356 28.52 7.46 -8.88
CA VAL A 356 29.72 8.28 -8.68
C VAL A 356 29.60 9.54 -9.53
N THR A 357 30.23 10.62 -9.08
CA THR A 357 30.37 11.85 -9.85
C THR A 357 31.30 11.68 -11.06
N ASP A 358 31.23 12.64 -11.98
CA ASP A 358 32.08 12.68 -13.18
C ASP A 358 33.57 12.64 -12.87
N ASP A 359 33.97 13.13 -11.69
CA ASP A 359 35.36 13.17 -11.24
C ASP A 359 35.97 11.75 -11.10
N TYR A 360 35.15 10.74 -10.80
CA TYR A 360 35.60 9.36 -10.56
C TYR A 360 35.16 8.36 -11.63
N TRP A 361 34.24 8.75 -12.52
CA TRP A 361 33.71 7.86 -13.54
C TRP A 361 34.77 7.29 -14.51
N PRO A 362 35.75 8.07 -15.02
CA PRO A 362 36.79 7.53 -15.89
C PRO A 362 37.60 6.39 -15.25
N ASP A 363 37.88 6.49 -13.96
CA ASP A 363 38.62 5.46 -13.22
C ASP A 363 37.78 4.19 -13.05
N VAL A 364 36.49 4.33 -12.75
CA VAL A 364 35.55 3.20 -12.70
C VAL A 364 35.52 2.47 -14.04
N VAL A 365 35.36 3.20 -15.15
CA VAL A 365 35.34 2.63 -16.51
C VAL A 365 36.64 1.91 -16.83
N SER A 366 37.78 2.52 -16.49
CA SER A 366 39.11 1.94 -16.73
C SER A 366 39.29 0.62 -15.98
N VAL A 367 38.96 0.61 -14.68
CA VAL A 367 39.08 -0.57 -13.81
C VAL A 367 38.14 -1.68 -14.23
N MET A 368 36.88 -1.38 -14.56
CA MET A 368 35.85 -2.38 -14.85
C MET A 368 35.92 -2.96 -16.28
N ARG A 369 36.66 -2.32 -17.20
CA ARG A 369 36.75 -2.71 -18.61
C ARG A 369 37.00 -4.22 -18.85
N PRO A 370 37.92 -4.91 -18.14
CA PRO A 370 38.19 -6.33 -18.39
C PRO A 370 37.01 -7.27 -18.13
N THR A 371 36.04 -6.83 -17.32
CA THR A 371 34.86 -7.64 -16.95
C THR A 371 33.85 -7.78 -18.09
N GLY A 372 33.91 -6.91 -19.11
CA GLY A 372 32.94 -6.87 -20.21
C GLY A 372 31.57 -6.30 -19.84
N ALA A 373 31.35 -5.83 -18.60
CA ALA A 373 30.08 -5.28 -18.15
C ALA A 373 29.62 -4.07 -18.98
N ASN A 374 28.30 -3.95 -19.17
CA ASN A 374 27.70 -2.72 -19.67
C ASN A 374 27.63 -1.70 -18.52
N LEU A 375 28.44 -0.65 -18.56
CA LEU A 375 28.56 0.31 -17.46
C LEU A 375 27.64 1.52 -17.65
N VAL A 376 26.88 1.87 -16.63
CA VAL A 376 26.01 3.05 -16.61
C VAL A 376 26.36 3.92 -15.40
N GLN A 377 26.72 5.17 -15.63
CA GLN A 377 26.95 6.13 -14.56
C GLN A 377 25.61 6.62 -14.00
N LEU A 378 25.51 6.66 -12.67
CA LEU A 378 24.43 7.33 -11.96
C LEU A 378 24.99 8.56 -11.23
N ASP A 379 25.34 9.62 -11.97
CA ASP A 379 25.88 10.84 -11.35
C ASP A 379 24.86 11.45 -10.37
N PRO A 380 25.17 11.49 -9.06
CA PRO A 380 24.26 12.02 -8.05
C PRO A 380 23.91 13.51 -8.23
N LYS A 381 24.72 14.25 -9.02
CA LYS A 381 24.49 15.67 -9.32
C LYS A 381 23.57 15.89 -10.53
N THR A 382 23.37 14.87 -11.36
CA THR A 382 22.56 14.96 -12.57
C THR A 382 21.12 14.50 -12.30
N PRO A 383 20.11 15.41 -12.37
CA PRO A 383 18.75 15.03 -12.04
C PRO A 383 18.14 14.03 -13.04
N LEU A 384 17.71 12.87 -12.56
CA LEU A 384 17.04 11.84 -13.35
C LEU A 384 15.53 12.08 -13.36
N LYS A 385 14.96 12.37 -14.54
CA LYS A 385 13.52 12.57 -14.69
C LYS A 385 12.73 11.27 -14.51
N GLN A 386 11.47 11.40 -14.10
CA GLN A 386 10.56 10.28 -14.07
C GLN A 386 10.13 9.86 -15.49
N ARG A 387 9.94 8.55 -15.72
CA ARG A 387 9.46 8.02 -17.02
C ARG A 387 7.97 8.30 -17.20
N GLU A 388 7.57 8.79 -18.37
CA GLU A 388 6.16 9.01 -18.70
C GLU A 388 5.31 7.74 -18.58
N GLU A 389 5.87 6.60 -18.98
CA GLU A 389 5.24 5.29 -18.83
C GLU A 389 4.91 4.97 -17.35
N ARG A 390 5.85 5.26 -16.43
CA ARG A 390 5.65 5.04 -15.00
C ARG A 390 4.62 6.02 -14.43
N ILE A 391 4.62 7.28 -14.88
CA ILE A 391 3.59 8.27 -14.52
C ILE A 391 2.22 7.79 -14.98
N ARG A 392 2.10 7.35 -16.24
CA ARG A 392 0.85 6.86 -16.82
C ARG A 392 0.32 5.63 -16.09
N ARG A 393 1.19 4.67 -15.77
CA ARG A 393 0.79 3.48 -15.02
C ARG A 393 0.30 3.83 -13.61
N ARG A 394 0.97 4.75 -12.91
CA ARG A 394 0.65 5.07 -11.51
C ARG A 394 -0.54 6.03 -11.37
N TYR A 395 -0.69 6.98 -12.28
CA TYR A 395 -1.64 8.10 -12.15
C TYR A 395 -2.57 8.29 -13.35
N GLY A 396 -2.54 7.39 -14.34
CA GLY A 396 -3.33 7.50 -15.57
C GLY A 396 -2.73 8.43 -16.63
N SER A 397 -3.34 8.43 -17.82
CA SER A 397 -2.88 9.18 -19.00
C SER A 397 -2.91 10.70 -18.83
N GLU A 398 -3.90 11.24 -18.12
CA GLU A 398 -4.06 12.69 -17.90
C GLU A 398 -2.96 13.27 -17.00
N ALA A 399 -2.46 12.51 -16.03
CA ALA A 399 -1.36 12.94 -15.19
C ALA A 399 -0.02 13.02 -15.97
N ALA A 400 0.13 12.20 -17.02
CA ALA A 400 1.34 12.20 -17.85
C ALA A 400 1.44 13.48 -18.71
N SER A 401 0.32 14.04 -19.17
CA SER A 401 0.30 15.26 -19.99
C SER A 401 0.52 16.54 -19.17
N LEU A 402 0.03 16.61 -17.92
CA LEU A 402 0.27 17.75 -17.02
C LEU A 402 1.75 17.87 -16.62
N GLY A 403 2.44 16.73 -16.42
CA GLY A 403 3.88 16.72 -16.19
C GLY A 403 4.69 17.33 -17.34
N GLN A 404 4.20 17.27 -18.59
CA GLN A 404 4.82 17.93 -19.74
C GLN A 404 4.55 19.43 -19.76
N LEU A 405 3.34 19.87 -19.41
CA LEU A 405 2.95 21.29 -19.41
C LEU A 405 3.74 22.08 -18.36
N GLU A 406 3.79 21.63 -17.11
CA GLU A 406 4.58 22.30 -16.07
C GLU A 406 6.08 22.33 -16.41
N GLN A 407 6.61 21.27 -17.02
CA GLN A 407 8.01 21.22 -17.47
C GLN A 407 8.31 22.12 -18.67
N SER A 408 7.35 22.32 -19.58
CA SER A 408 7.48 23.25 -20.71
C SER A 408 7.56 24.70 -20.22
N VAL A 409 6.79 25.04 -19.18
CA VAL A 409 6.80 26.36 -18.54
C VAL A 409 8.14 26.61 -17.83
N PHE A 410 8.70 25.61 -17.14
CA PHE A 410 10.03 25.74 -16.52
C PHE A 410 11.21 25.79 -17.52
N ARG A 411 11.10 25.14 -18.69
CA ARG A 411 12.08 25.31 -19.78
C ARG A 411 11.97 26.70 -20.43
N SER A 412 10.77 27.26 -20.53
CA SER A 412 10.54 28.62 -21.02
C SER A 412 11.01 29.70 -20.02
N ALA A 413 10.97 29.42 -18.71
CA ALA A 413 11.42 30.34 -17.66
C ALA A 413 12.91 30.72 -17.75
N LYS A 414 13.77 29.87 -18.35
CA LYS A 414 15.18 30.22 -18.62
C LYS A 414 15.38 31.21 -19.79
N SER A 415 14.32 31.61 -20.50
CA SER A 415 14.36 32.63 -21.57
C SER A 415 13.89 34.03 -21.16
N TRP A 416 13.58 34.25 -19.87
CA TRP A 416 13.00 35.50 -19.37
C TRP A 416 13.93 36.73 -19.40
N THR A 417 15.19 36.58 -19.82
CA THR A 417 16.04 37.72 -20.22
C THR A 417 15.48 38.48 -21.43
N SER A 418 14.59 37.88 -22.22
CA SER A 418 13.95 38.55 -23.37
C SER A 418 12.66 39.31 -23.03
N ILE A 419 11.97 38.97 -21.93
CA ILE A 419 10.71 39.62 -21.52
C ILE A 419 10.99 40.93 -20.76
N ALA A 420 12.10 41.02 -20.02
CA ALA A 420 12.52 42.27 -19.37
C ALA A 420 12.82 43.40 -20.39
N VAL A 421 13.28 43.05 -21.60
CA VAL A 421 13.51 44.01 -22.70
C VAL A 421 12.18 44.48 -23.30
N PHE A 422 11.16 43.61 -23.40
CA PHE A 422 9.87 43.96 -23.98
C PHE A 422 8.99 44.82 -23.05
N VAL A 423 9.06 44.60 -21.74
CA VAL A 423 8.36 45.45 -20.74
C VAL A 423 9.06 46.81 -20.60
N GLY A 424 10.39 46.87 -20.75
CA GLY A 424 11.15 48.14 -20.78
C GLY A 424 10.79 49.03 -21.98
N ILE A 425 10.55 48.44 -23.16
CA ILE A 425 10.17 49.19 -24.36
C ILE A 425 8.73 49.73 -24.28
N CYS A 426 7.80 48.99 -23.65
CA CYS A 426 6.42 49.45 -23.49
C CYS A 426 6.28 50.58 -22.45
N CYS A 427 7.08 50.58 -21.39
CA CYS A 427 7.09 51.67 -20.40
C CYS A 427 7.74 52.97 -20.95
N GLY A 428 8.70 52.87 -21.87
CA GLY A 428 9.31 54.03 -22.53
C GLY A 428 8.36 54.78 -23.48
N LEU A 429 7.47 54.05 -24.17
CA LEU A 429 6.49 54.63 -25.11
C LEU A 429 5.29 55.28 -24.41
N LEU A 430 4.94 54.85 -23.19
CA LEU A 430 3.87 55.47 -22.40
C LEU A 430 4.29 56.78 -21.70
N TRP A 431 5.58 57.03 -21.53
CA TRP A 431 6.07 58.27 -20.92
C TRP A 431 6.19 59.43 -21.92
N SER A 432 6.33 59.16 -23.22
CA SER A 432 6.43 60.19 -24.26
C SER A 432 5.08 60.77 -24.69
N VAL A 433 3.96 60.10 -24.40
CA VAL A 433 2.60 60.57 -24.80
C VAL A 433 1.97 61.50 -23.75
N ARG A 434 2.47 61.55 -22.51
CA ARG A 434 1.85 62.33 -21.42
C ARG A 434 2.22 63.82 -21.34
N ARG A 435 2.99 64.36 -22.29
CA ARG A 435 3.46 65.77 -22.27
C ARG A 435 2.70 66.76 -23.16
N ARG A 436 1.58 66.39 -23.77
CA ARG A 436 0.77 67.33 -24.58
C ARG A 436 -0.72 67.34 -24.21
N VAL A 437 -1.06 67.84 -23.04
CA VAL A 437 -2.39 68.43 -22.82
C VAL A 437 -2.24 69.62 -21.86
N ARG A 438 -2.42 70.84 -22.37
CA ARG A 438 -2.69 72.03 -21.55
C ARG A 438 -4.21 72.09 -21.32
N PRO A 439 -4.69 72.45 -20.11
CA PRO A 439 -6.12 72.68 -19.90
C PRO A 439 -6.50 74.07 -20.42
N PRO A 440 -7.71 74.25 -20.99
CA PRO A 440 -8.25 75.57 -21.26
C PRO A 440 -8.96 76.14 -20.01
N SER A 441 -9.01 77.47 -20.03
CA SER A 441 -9.51 78.45 -19.05
C SER A 441 -10.92 78.22 -18.53
#